data_AF-A0A923DAC6-F1
#
_entry.id   AF-A0A923DAC6-F1
#
_cell.length_a   1.000
_cell.length_b   1.000
_cell.length_c   1.000
_cell.angle_alpha   90.00
_cell.angle_beta   90.00
_cell.angle_gamma   90.00
#
_symmetry.space_group_name_H-M   'P 1'
#
loop_
_entity.id
_entity.type
_entity.pdbx_description
1 polymer ?
#
loop_
_entity_poly.entity_id
_entity_poly.type
_entity_poly.pdbx_seq_one_letter_code
_entity_poly.pdbx_strand_id
1 'polypeptide(L)'
;MELKDLKSAWDTYSSQEVDKHRLGKENIHSLLKNRTKSLMDRIDRNIRIGMIILLVFIGYILADDFFFSKILITAPIEYPGWLVPIDVFTNVLIITTYLFFVLRYFRIKRNFSADTQLKDLLSGILETLQTYRRMFYLAVIILLLNMVVSFTAGLYQGIKLNADSLSGGMESLTMSKVLIIIGIGLAFLIPLIAGTFLFLRWGFNKLYGRYLIKLNETLLELDESGNIEL
;
A
#
# COMPACT_ATOMS: atom_id res chain seq x y z
N MET A 1 4.61 72.03 -4.76
CA MET A 1 4.47 70.58 -4.63
C MET A 1 5.15 70.18 -3.34
N GLU A 2 4.34 69.96 -2.33
CA GLU A 2 4.76 69.94 -0.94
C GLU A 2 5.17 68.51 -0.55
N LEU A 3 6.12 68.38 0.38
CA LEU A 3 6.53 67.10 1.00
C LEU A 3 5.35 66.25 1.51
N LYS A 4 4.20 66.89 1.75
CA LYS A 4 2.92 66.25 2.10
C LYS A 4 2.35 65.37 0.99
N ASP A 5 2.47 65.78 -0.27
CA ASP A 5 1.94 65.03 -1.42
C ASP A 5 2.80 63.78 -1.69
N LEU A 6 4.12 63.89 -1.51
CA LEU A 6 5.06 62.76 -1.61
C LEU A 6 4.87 61.75 -0.48
N LYS A 7 4.60 62.21 0.74
CA LYS A 7 4.28 61.32 1.86
C LYS A 7 2.94 60.60 1.66
N SER A 8 1.93 61.31 1.16
CA SER A 8 0.63 60.71 0.83
C SER A 8 0.75 59.69 -0.30
N ALA A 9 1.54 59.99 -1.34
CA ALA A 9 1.80 59.05 -2.43
C ALA A 9 2.59 57.82 -1.95
N TRP A 10 3.58 57.98 -1.06
CA TRP A 10 4.37 56.89 -0.49
C TRP A 10 3.57 56.01 0.48
N ASP A 11 2.72 56.60 1.33
CA ASP A 11 1.81 55.84 2.20
C ASP A 11 0.76 55.10 1.37
N THR A 12 0.26 55.70 0.30
CA THR A 12 -0.68 55.04 -0.63
C THR A 12 0.00 53.92 -1.41
N TYR A 13 1.23 54.12 -1.89
CA TYR A 13 1.97 53.09 -2.63
C TYR A 13 2.39 51.94 -1.71
N SER A 14 2.90 52.23 -0.51
CA SER A 14 3.31 51.21 0.46
C SER A 14 2.12 50.44 1.04
N SER A 15 1.00 51.09 1.34
CA SER A 15 -0.22 50.38 1.76
C SER A 15 -0.78 49.50 0.64
N GLN A 16 -0.76 49.98 -0.61
CA GLN A 16 -1.22 49.21 -1.75
C GLN A 16 -0.31 48.03 -2.07
N GLU A 17 1.01 48.14 -1.86
CA GLU A 17 2.00 47.08 -2.08
C GLU A 17 1.99 46.05 -0.93
N VAL A 18 1.81 46.50 0.32
CA VAL A 18 1.58 45.64 1.49
C VAL A 18 0.26 44.88 1.38
N ASP A 19 -0.82 45.52 0.93
CA ASP A 19 -2.08 44.82 0.67
C ASP A 19 -1.96 43.86 -0.52
N LYS A 20 -1.20 44.21 -1.58
CA LYS A 20 -0.94 43.28 -2.69
C LYS A 20 -0.10 42.08 -2.26
N HIS A 21 0.86 42.25 -1.36
CA HIS A 21 1.62 41.16 -0.77
C HIS A 21 0.81 40.34 0.23
N ARG A 22 -0.07 40.95 1.03
CA ARG A 22 -1.01 40.23 1.92
C ARG A 22 -2.04 39.43 1.13
N LEU A 23 -2.67 40.04 0.13
CA LEU A 23 -3.57 39.37 -0.81
C LEU A 23 -2.84 38.30 -1.62
N GLY A 24 -1.56 38.54 -1.97
CA GLY A 24 -0.68 37.55 -2.56
C GLY A 24 -0.42 36.37 -1.63
N LYS A 25 -0.12 36.61 -0.35
CA LYS A 25 0.17 35.59 0.68
C LYS A 25 -1.08 34.78 1.02
N GLU A 26 -2.25 35.41 1.17
CA GLU A 26 -3.54 34.72 1.36
C GLU A 26 -3.97 33.93 0.11
N ASN A 27 -3.73 34.45 -1.09
CA ASN A 27 -3.97 33.71 -2.32
C ASN A 27 -2.99 32.54 -2.50
N ILE A 28 -1.71 32.70 -2.18
CA ILE A 28 -0.70 31.62 -2.23
C ILE A 28 -1.05 30.56 -1.19
N HIS A 29 -1.40 30.95 0.03
CA HIS A 29 -1.78 30.02 1.09
C HIS A 29 -3.07 29.28 0.75
N SER A 30 -4.08 29.94 0.17
CA SER A 30 -5.31 29.29 -0.27
C SER A 30 -5.10 28.37 -1.49
N LEU A 31 -4.23 28.73 -2.42
CA LEU A 31 -3.84 27.89 -3.57
C LEU A 31 -3.04 26.66 -3.13
N LEU A 32 -2.09 26.82 -2.20
CA LEU A 32 -1.36 25.72 -1.58
C LEU A 32 -2.31 24.81 -0.80
N LYS A 33 -3.19 25.38 0.02
CA LYS A 33 -4.23 24.62 0.75
C LYS A 33 -5.11 23.81 -0.20
N ASN A 34 -5.56 24.39 -1.31
CA ASN A 34 -6.37 23.70 -2.32
C ASN A 34 -5.59 22.62 -3.07
N ARG A 35 -4.32 22.86 -3.43
CA ARG A 35 -3.45 21.85 -4.05
C ARG A 35 -3.16 20.69 -3.11
N THR A 36 -2.83 20.99 -1.86
CA THR A 36 -2.59 20.00 -0.80
C THR A 36 -3.85 19.18 -0.52
N LYS A 37 -5.03 19.81 -0.45
CA LYS A 37 -6.32 19.12 -0.32
C LYS A 37 -6.60 18.21 -1.52
N SER A 38 -6.34 18.67 -2.74
CA SER A 38 -6.47 17.82 -3.95
C SER A 38 -5.48 16.66 -3.96
N LEU A 39 -4.23 16.86 -3.52
CA LEU A 39 -3.23 15.79 -3.39
C LEU A 39 -3.66 14.77 -2.32
N MET A 40 -4.16 15.26 -1.19
CA MET A 40 -4.72 14.47 -0.10
C MET A 40 -5.87 13.61 -0.59
N ASP A 41 -6.86 14.17 -1.29
CA ASP A 41 -8.00 13.43 -1.83
C ASP A 41 -7.56 12.32 -2.79
N ARG A 42 -6.51 12.57 -3.58
CA ARG A 42 -5.93 11.56 -4.48
C ARG A 42 -5.21 10.45 -3.71
N ILE A 43 -4.45 10.79 -2.67
CA ILE A 43 -3.77 9.82 -1.80
C ILE A 43 -4.81 8.98 -1.05
N ASP A 44 -5.82 9.61 -0.45
CA ASP A 44 -6.91 8.95 0.28
C ASP A 44 -7.65 7.97 -0.64
N ARG A 45 -7.98 8.41 -1.86
CA ARG A 45 -8.62 7.56 -2.87
C ARG A 45 -7.74 6.38 -3.27
N ASN A 46 -6.44 6.59 -3.48
CA ASN A 46 -5.52 5.52 -3.83
C ASN A 46 -5.38 4.50 -2.69
N ILE A 47 -5.28 4.97 -1.44
CA ILE A 47 -5.24 4.12 -0.25
C ILE A 47 -6.51 3.28 -0.14
N ARG A 48 -7.67 3.89 -0.38
CA ARG A 48 -8.97 3.22 -0.39
C ARG A 48 -9.08 2.16 -1.48
N ILE A 49 -8.61 2.46 -2.69
CA ILE A 49 -8.54 1.48 -3.78
C ILE A 49 -7.62 0.31 -3.39
N GLY A 50 -6.45 0.58 -2.82
CA GLY A 50 -5.54 -0.46 -2.33
C GLY A 50 -6.17 -1.34 -1.25
N MET A 51 -6.92 -0.75 -0.31
CA MET A 51 -7.69 -1.50 0.69
C MET A 51 -8.75 -2.40 0.10
N ILE A 52 -9.48 -1.91 -0.92
CA ILE A 52 -10.52 -2.69 -1.59
C ILE A 52 -9.90 -3.87 -2.33
N ILE A 53 -8.80 -3.64 -3.06
CA ILE A 53 -8.08 -4.71 -3.77
C ILE A 53 -7.60 -5.78 -2.77
N LEU A 54 -6.98 -5.37 -1.65
CA LEU A 54 -6.55 -6.30 -0.60
C LEU A 54 -7.73 -7.04 0.03
N LEU A 55 -8.86 -6.37 0.27
CA LEU A 55 -10.06 -7.00 0.83
C LEU A 55 -10.66 -8.02 -0.12
N VAL A 56 -10.76 -7.71 -1.41
CA VAL A 56 -11.23 -8.66 -2.43
C VAL A 56 -10.31 -9.87 -2.49
N PHE A 57 -8.99 -9.66 -2.39
CA PHE A 57 -8.02 -10.74 -2.40
C PHE A 57 -8.10 -11.64 -1.15
N ILE A 58 -8.20 -11.05 0.05
CA ILE A 58 -8.43 -11.82 1.28
C ILE A 58 -9.77 -12.56 1.23
N GLY A 59 -10.81 -11.89 0.73
CA GLY A 59 -12.12 -12.51 0.53
C GLY A 59 -12.07 -13.69 -0.44
N TYR A 60 -11.26 -13.59 -1.50
CA TYR A 60 -11.00 -14.69 -2.42
C TYR A 60 -10.32 -15.88 -1.73
N ILE A 61 -9.25 -15.64 -0.95
CA ILE A 61 -8.56 -16.71 -0.19
C ILE A 61 -9.54 -17.41 0.75
N LEU A 62 -10.30 -16.64 1.53
CA LEU A 62 -11.28 -17.22 2.46
C LEU A 62 -12.41 -17.96 1.72
N ALA A 63 -12.87 -17.44 0.58
CA ALA A 63 -13.86 -18.13 -0.24
C ALA A 63 -13.32 -19.43 -0.83
N ASP A 64 -12.03 -19.47 -1.18
CA ASP A 64 -11.38 -20.69 -1.67
C ASP A 64 -11.32 -21.77 -0.60
N ASP A 65 -10.83 -21.40 0.60
CA ASP A 65 -10.75 -22.29 1.76
C ASP A 65 -12.12 -22.84 2.19
N PHE A 66 -13.14 -21.99 2.23
CA PHE A 66 -14.45 -22.39 2.77
C PHE A 66 -15.43 -22.96 1.75
N PHE A 67 -15.40 -22.49 0.49
CA PHE A 67 -16.41 -22.81 -0.53
C PHE A 67 -15.84 -23.50 -1.76
N PHE A 68 -14.87 -22.92 -2.46
CA PHE A 68 -14.45 -23.45 -3.77
C PHE A 68 -13.75 -24.79 -3.68
N SER A 69 -12.87 -24.98 -2.68
CA SER A 69 -12.19 -26.26 -2.45
C SER A 69 -13.16 -27.43 -2.24
N LYS A 70 -14.28 -27.20 -1.56
CA LYS A 70 -15.31 -28.23 -1.26
C LYS A 70 -16.25 -28.52 -2.42
N ILE A 71 -16.44 -27.56 -3.32
CA ILE A 71 -17.38 -27.68 -4.45
C ILE A 71 -16.69 -28.23 -5.69
N LEU A 72 -15.44 -27.85 -5.95
CA LEU A 72 -14.72 -28.21 -7.18
C LEU A 72 -13.93 -29.52 -7.08
N ILE A 73 -13.60 -29.98 -5.87
CA ILE A 73 -12.76 -31.18 -5.67
C ILE A 73 -13.56 -32.22 -4.88
N THR A 74 -13.93 -33.31 -5.56
CA THR A 74 -14.73 -34.43 -5.02
C THR A 74 -13.97 -35.29 -4.00
N ALA A 75 -12.65 -35.15 -3.93
CA ALA A 75 -11.81 -35.76 -2.91
C ALA A 75 -11.26 -34.67 -1.98
N PRO A 76 -11.38 -34.78 -0.65
CA PRO A 76 -10.81 -33.79 0.25
C PRO A 76 -9.30 -33.68 -0.02
N ILE A 77 -8.81 -32.46 -0.24
CA ILE A 77 -7.37 -32.21 -0.29
C ILE A 77 -6.81 -32.67 1.06
N GLU A 78 -6.08 -33.78 1.07
CA GLU A 78 -5.33 -34.18 2.25
C GLU A 78 -4.15 -33.23 2.43
N TYR A 79 -4.39 -32.18 3.20
CA TYR A 79 -3.35 -31.27 3.64
C TYR A 79 -2.37 -32.04 4.53
N PRO A 80 -1.05 -31.94 4.29
CA PRO A 80 -0.08 -32.43 5.25
C PRO A 80 -0.33 -31.78 6.60
N GLY A 81 -0.45 -32.58 7.67
CA GLY A 81 -0.77 -32.06 9.00
C GLY A 81 0.21 -30.99 9.51
N TRP A 82 1.45 -30.98 8.99
CA TRP A 82 2.45 -29.96 9.30
C TRP A 82 2.23 -28.62 8.59
N LEU A 83 1.51 -28.58 7.46
CA LEU A 83 1.17 -27.35 6.74
C LEU A 83 -0.05 -26.65 7.31
N VAL A 84 -1.00 -27.39 7.91
CA VAL A 84 -2.22 -26.83 8.52
C VAL A 84 -1.93 -25.70 9.52
N PRO A 85 -1.02 -25.83 10.50
CA PRO A 85 -0.74 -24.73 11.43
C PRO A 85 -0.09 -23.53 10.74
N ILE A 86 0.72 -23.74 9.70
CA ILE A 86 1.36 -22.67 8.94
C ILE A 86 0.31 -21.89 8.14
N ASP A 87 -0.59 -22.62 7.48
CA ASP A 87 -1.70 -22.08 6.71
C ASP A 87 -2.61 -21.20 7.58
N VAL A 88 -3.12 -21.76 8.68
CA VAL A 88 -3.93 -21.03 9.68
C VAL A 88 -3.17 -19.81 10.22
N PHE A 89 -1.89 -19.95 10.55
CA PHE A 89 -1.08 -18.84 11.02
C PHE A 89 -0.98 -17.73 9.97
N THR A 90 -0.72 -18.04 8.70
CA THR A 90 -0.64 -17.03 7.64
C THR A 90 -1.99 -16.36 7.39
N ASN A 91 -3.09 -17.10 7.45
CA ASN A 91 -4.45 -16.59 7.31
C ASN A 91 -4.85 -15.66 8.47
N VAL A 92 -4.51 -16.03 9.71
CA VAL A 92 -4.72 -15.14 10.87
C VAL A 92 -3.85 -13.89 10.76
N LEU A 93 -2.61 -14.03 10.31
CA LEU A 93 -1.66 -12.94 10.19
C LEU A 93 -2.07 -11.95 9.10
N ILE A 94 -2.56 -12.40 7.94
CA ILE A 94 -3.07 -11.52 6.87
C ILE A 94 -4.31 -10.75 7.32
N ILE A 95 -5.26 -11.42 8.00
CA ILE A 95 -6.47 -10.77 8.55
C ILE A 95 -6.10 -9.75 9.61
N THR A 96 -5.23 -10.11 10.56
CA THR A 96 -4.81 -9.21 11.64
C THR A 96 -4.08 -7.99 11.10
N THR A 97 -3.19 -8.18 10.12
CA THR A 97 -2.47 -7.10 9.46
C THR A 97 -3.42 -6.18 8.70
N TYR A 98 -4.41 -6.76 8.01
CA TYR A 98 -5.43 -5.99 7.31
C TYR A 98 -6.30 -5.17 8.28
N LEU A 99 -6.76 -5.77 9.38
CA LEU A 99 -7.52 -5.06 10.41
C LEU A 99 -6.71 -3.94 11.05
N PHE A 100 -5.44 -4.21 11.40
CA PHE A 100 -4.52 -3.19 11.90
C PHE A 100 -4.36 -2.04 10.91
N PHE A 101 -4.23 -2.37 9.62
CA PHE A 101 -4.13 -1.40 8.54
C PHE A 101 -5.38 -0.51 8.46
N VAL A 102 -6.57 -1.10 8.47
CA VAL A 102 -7.85 -0.38 8.43
C VAL A 102 -8.03 0.52 9.65
N LEU A 103 -7.78 -0.01 10.86
CA LEU A 103 -7.89 0.76 12.11
C LEU A 103 -6.94 1.96 12.12
N ARG A 104 -5.69 1.76 11.68
CA ARG A 104 -4.71 2.85 11.61
C ARG A 104 -5.09 3.90 10.57
N TYR A 105 -5.59 3.48 9.40
CA TYR A 105 -6.11 4.40 8.39
C TYR A 105 -7.24 5.27 8.94
N PHE A 106 -8.25 4.69 9.59
CA PHE A 106 -9.35 5.46 10.18
C PHE A 106 -8.90 6.39 11.30
N ARG A 107 -7.97 5.96 12.16
CA ARG A 107 -7.41 6.78 13.24
C ARG A 107 -6.72 8.04 12.70
N ILE A 108 -5.94 7.88 11.63
CA ILE A 108 -5.23 9.00 10.98
C ILE A 108 -6.23 9.95 10.32
N LYS A 109 -7.20 9.42 9.56
CA LYS A 109 -8.23 10.23 8.90
C LYS A 109 -9.02 11.09 9.89
N ARG A 110 -9.29 10.55 11.09
CA ARG A 110 -9.99 11.26 12.16
C ARG A 110 -9.19 12.45 12.70
N ASN A 111 -7.89 12.29 12.92
CA ASN A 111 -7.04 13.34 13.46
C ASN A 111 -6.79 14.49 12.45
N PHE A 112 -6.89 14.18 11.15
CA PHE A 112 -6.60 15.12 10.07
C PHE A 112 -7.68 16.20 9.83
N SER A 113 -8.89 15.99 10.37
CA SER A 113 -10.03 16.88 10.14
C SER A 113 -10.10 18.06 11.12
N ALA A 114 -9.23 18.08 12.14
CA ALA A 114 -9.23 19.07 13.21
C ALA A 114 -8.13 20.12 12.99
N ASP A 115 -8.48 21.17 12.26
CA ASP A 115 -7.96 22.54 12.41
C ASP A 115 -6.43 22.72 12.56
N THR A 116 -5.63 22.08 11.71
CA THR A 116 -4.16 22.11 11.82
C THR A 116 -3.50 23.07 10.82
N GLN A 117 -2.45 23.76 11.27
CA GLN A 117 -1.59 24.61 10.45
C GLN A 117 -1.02 23.81 9.26
N LEU A 118 -0.86 24.46 8.11
CA LEU A 118 -0.51 23.81 6.83
C LEU A 118 0.77 22.96 6.92
N LYS A 119 1.75 23.37 7.74
CA LYS A 119 3.03 22.66 7.96
C LYS A 119 2.83 21.33 8.71
N ASP A 120 2.09 21.35 9.81
CA ASP A 120 1.74 20.15 10.58
C ASP A 120 0.89 19.19 9.75
N LEU A 121 0.02 19.75 8.91
CA LEU A 121 -0.83 19.01 7.99
C LEU A 121 0.00 18.28 6.93
N LEU A 122 0.95 18.94 6.26
CA LEU A 122 1.84 18.26 5.30
C LEU A 122 2.77 17.24 5.98
N SER A 123 3.33 17.55 7.14
CA SER A 123 4.19 16.63 7.90
C SER A 123 3.44 15.36 8.30
N GLY A 124 2.21 15.51 8.80
CA GLY A 124 1.32 14.39 9.12
C GLY A 124 0.96 13.53 7.90
N ILE A 125 0.80 14.12 6.70
CA ILE A 125 0.59 13.35 5.45
C ILE A 125 1.83 12.55 5.11
N LEU A 126 3.01 13.14 5.21
CA LEU A 126 4.26 12.48 4.87
C LEU A 126 4.50 11.27 5.78
N GLU A 127 4.30 11.42 7.08
CA GLU A 127 4.39 10.34 8.06
C GLU A 127 3.32 9.25 7.82
N THR A 128 2.09 9.65 7.49
CA THR A 128 1.01 8.74 7.11
C THR A 128 1.37 7.92 5.88
N LEU A 129 1.90 8.57 4.85
CA LEU A 129 2.25 7.94 3.58
C LEU A 129 3.45 7.01 3.72
N GLN A 130 4.43 7.35 4.56
CA GLN A 130 5.53 6.46 4.92
C GLN A 130 5.05 5.24 5.72
N THR A 131 4.14 5.44 6.67
CA THR A 131 3.54 4.34 7.44
C THR A 131 2.75 3.42 6.52
N TYR A 132 1.93 3.99 5.62
CA TYR A 132 1.19 3.25 4.61
C TYR A 132 2.12 2.41 3.73
N ARG A 133 3.22 3.01 3.25
CA ARG A 133 4.25 2.30 2.47
C ARG A 133 4.77 1.08 3.22
N ARG A 134 5.16 1.24 4.49
CA ARG A 134 5.68 0.15 5.30
C ARG A 134 4.66 -0.97 5.49
N MET A 135 3.41 -0.62 5.79
CA MET A 135 2.33 -1.60 5.97
C MET A 135 1.97 -2.32 4.67
N PHE A 136 1.98 -1.62 3.53
CA PHE A 136 1.74 -2.23 2.22
C PHE A 136 2.80 -3.29 1.91
N TYR A 137 4.09 -2.97 2.05
CA TYR A 137 5.16 -3.96 1.83
C TYR A 137 5.07 -5.14 2.80
N LEU A 138 4.65 -4.91 4.05
CA LEU A 138 4.41 -5.98 5.01
C LEU A 138 3.28 -6.91 4.54
N ALA A 139 2.16 -6.35 4.06
CA ALA A 139 1.07 -7.13 3.48
C ALA A 139 1.51 -7.92 2.23
N VAL A 140 2.33 -7.32 1.36
CA VAL A 140 2.90 -8.01 0.20
C VAL A 140 3.75 -9.20 0.64
N ILE A 141 4.63 -9.04 1.64
CA ILE A 141 5.46 -10.13 2.14
C ILE A 141 4.59 -11.29 2.66
N ILE A 142 3.54 -11.00 3.43
CA ILE A 142 2.62 -12.02 3.93
C ILE A 142 1.92 -12.75 2.78
N LEU A 143 1.47 -12.00 1.77
CA LEU A 143 0.84 -12.56 0.58
C LEU A 143 1.80 -13.51 -0.16
N LEU A 144 3.06 -13.12 -0.32
CA LEU A 144 4.07 -13.97 -0.97
C LEU A 144 4.34 -15.24 -0.14
N LEU A 145 4.34 -15.15 1.19
CA LEU A 145 4.47 -16.33 2.06
C LEU A 145 3.27 -17.28 1.90
N ASN A 146 2.05 -16.75 1.88
CA ASN A 146 0.85 -17.56 1.69
C ASN A 146 0.83 -18.25 0.29
N MET A 147 1.34 -17.57 -0.74
CA MET A 147 1.52 -18.16 -2.07
C MET A 147 2.49 -19.35 -2.05
N VAL A 148 3.60 -19.27 -1.29
CA VAL A 148 4.55 -20.39 -1.13
C VAL A 148 3.90 -21.58 -0.42
N VAL A 149 3.15 -21.32 0.65
CA VAL A 149 2.45 -22.34 1.44
C VAL A 149 1.41 -23.06 0.56
N SER A 150 0.54 -22.30 -0.10
CA SER A 150 -0.50 -22.83 -0.99
C SER A 150 0.11 -23.63 -2.15
N PHE A 151 1.20 -23.14 -2.73
CA PHE A 151 1.88 -23.85 -3.81
C PHE A 151 2.51 -25.16 -3.34
N THR A 152 3.09 -25.19 -2.14
CA THR A 152 3.68 -26.40 -1.56
C THR A 152 2.61 -27.43 -1.24
N ALA A 153 1.45 -27.00 -0.73
CA ALA A 153 0.29 -27.87 -0.52
C ALA A 153 -0.20 -28.47 -1.85
N GLY A 154 -0.36 -27.63 -2.89
CA GLY A 154 -0.75 -28.07 -4.23
C GLY A 154 0.24 -29.04 -4.88
N LEU A 155 1.54 -28.79 -4.74
CA LEU A 155 2.59 -29.72 -5.20
C LEU A 155 2.53 -31.05 -4.47
N TYR A 156 2.40 -31.03 -3.14
CA TYR A 156 2.30 -32.25 -2.34
C TYR A 156 1.11 -33.10 -2.79
N GLN A 157 -0.06 -32.48 -2.94
CA GLN A 157 -1.25 -33.17 -3.39
C GLN A 157 -1.09 -33.71 -4.83
N GLY A 158 -0.50 -32.92 -5.72
CA GLY A 158 -0.22 -33.35 -7.09
C GLY A 158 0.70 -34.57 -7.14
N ILE A 159 1.72 -34.62 -6.29
CA ILE A 159 2.60 -35.79 -6.17
C ILE A 159 1.82 -36.99 -5.62
N LYS A 160 0.98 -36.79 -4.59
CA LYS A 160 0.15 -37.86 -4.01
C LYS A 160 -0.83 -38.46 -5.02
N LEU A 161 -1.55 -37.65 -5.78
CA LEU A 161 -2.48 -38.13 -6.82
C LEU A 161 -1.75 -38.92 -7.93
N ASN A 162 -0.54 -38.50 -8.30
CA ASN A 162 0.30 -39.25 -9.24
C ASN A 162 0.83 -40.56 -8.65
N ALA A 163 1.07 -40.61 -7.34
CA ALA A 163 1.47 -41.83 -6.65
C ALA A 163 0.32 -42.84 -6.57
N ASP A 164 -0.88 -42.38 -6.21
CA ASP A 164 -2.08 -43.22 -6.01
C ASP A 164 -2.62 -43.79 -7.33
N SER A 165 -2.34 -43.14 -8.46
CA SER A 165 -2.68 -43.64 -9.80
C SER A 165 -1.71 -44.70 -10.33
N LEU A 166 -0.57 -44.91 -9.66
CA LEU A 166 0.37 -45.99 -9.96
C LEU A 166 0.08 -47.17 -9.02
N SER A 167 0.04 -48.39 -9.57
CA SER A 167 -0.32 -49.62 -8.86
C SER A 167 0.61 -50.02 -7.69
N GLY A 168 1.68 -49.26 -7.44
CA GLY A 168 2.61 -49.43 -6.30
C GLY A 168 2.67 -48.22 -5.36
N GLY A 169 1.75 -47.26 -5.46
CA GLY A 169 1.69 -46.10 -4.57
C GLY A 169 2.97 -45.24 -4.57
N MET A 170 3.24 -44.58 -3.44
CA MET A 170 4.38 -43.66 -3.26
C MET A 170 5.75 -44.34 -3.34
N GLU A 171 5.82 -45.65 -3.13
CA GLU A 171 7.06 -46.44 -3.23
C GLU A 171 7.49 -46.69 -4.68
N SER A 172 6.56 -46.58 -5.64
CA SER A 172 6.84 -46.73 -7.07
C SER A 172 7.42 -45.46 -7.71
N LEU A 173 7.39 -44.32 -6.99
CA LEU A 173 7.92 -43.06 -7.48
C LEU A 173 9.45 -43.06 -7.38
N THR A 174 10.11 -43.09 -8.53
CA THR A 174 11.56 -42.89 -8.61
C THR A 174 11.93 -41.51 -8.07
N MET A 175 12.93 -41.44 -7.18
CA MET A 175 13.48 -40.19 -6.63
C MET A 175 13.73 -39.10 -7.70
N SER A 176 14.18 -39.52 -8.89
CA SER A 176 14.40 -38.64 -10.04
C SER A 176 13.13 -37.92 -10.52
N LYS A 177 11.97 -38.59 -10.53
CA LYS A 177 10.69 -37.99 -10.94
C LYS A 177 10.23 -36.93 -9.94
N VAL A 178 10.38 -37.20 -8.65
CA VAL A 178 10.05 -36.24 -7.59
C VAL A 178 10.92 -34.98 -7.69
N LEU A 179 12.23 -35.15 -7.92
CA LEU A 179 13.15 -34.02 -8.12
C LEU A 179 12.80 -33.19 -9.37
N ILE A 180 12.37 -33.83 -10.46
CA ILE A 180 11.91 -33.12 -11.67
C ILE A 180 10.64 -32.32 -11.39
N ILE A 181 9.65 -32.91 -10.71
CA ILE A 181 8.40 -32.22 -10.36
C ILE A 181 8.68 -31.00 -9.48
N ILE A 182 9.52 -31.16 -8.45
CA ILE A 182 9.95 -30.05 -7.58
C ILE A 182 10.70 -28.99 -8.39
N GLY A 183 11.61 -29.39 -9.28
CA GLY A 183 12.38 -28.48 -10.13
C GLY A 183 11.49 -27.64 -11.05
N ILE A 184 10.53 -28.28 -11.73
CA ILE A 184 9.54 -27.59 -12.57
C ILE A 184 8.66 -26.68 -11.71
N GLY A 185 8.25 -27.16 -10.54
CA GLY A 185 7.45 -26.40 -9.60
C GLY A 185 8.16 -25.11 -9.16
N LEU A 186 9.43 -25.20 -8.77
CA LEU A 186 10.25 -24.04 -8.41
C LEU A 186 10.46 -23.09 -9.61
N ALA A 187 10.68 -23.64 -10.81
CA ALA A 187 10.81 -22.86 -12.03
C ALA A 187 9.54 -22.06 -12.36
N PHE A 188 8.36 -22.52 -11.91
CA PHE A 188 7.10 -21.77 -12.04
C PHE A 188 6.87 -20.81 -10.88
N LEU A 189 7.15 -21.24 -9.65
CA LEU A 189 6.91 -20.46 -8.43
C LEU A 189 7.77 -19.18 -8.38
N ILE A 190 9.05 -19.28 -8.75
CA ILE A 190 9.99 -18.14 -8.66
C ILE A 190 9.53 -16.98 -9.57
N PRO A 191 9.24 -17.19 -10.87
CA PRO A 191 8.68 -16.15 -11.72
C PRO A 191 7.32 -15.61 -11.24
N LEU A 192 6.47 -16.47 -10.68
CA LEU A 192 5.16 -16.08 -10.16
C LEU A 192 5.30 -15.11 -8.98
N ILE A 193 6.16 -15.45 -8.01
CA ILE A 193 6.48 -14.59 -6.84
C ILE A 193 7.14 -13.29 -7.32
N ALA A 194 8.16 -13.38 -8.17
CA ALA A 194 8.89 -12.22 -8.66
C ALA A 194 7.97 -11.28 -9.46
N GLY A 195 7.13 -11.84 -10.34
CA GLY A 195 6.16 -11.10 -11.13
C GLY A 195 5.12 -10.41 -10.26
N THR A 196 4.56 -11.12 -9.27
CA THR A 196 3.59 -10.55 -8.31
C THR A 196 4.22 -9.41 -7.52
N PHE A 197 5.43 -9.61 -6.99
CA PHE A 197 6.16 -8.58 -6.26
C PHE A 197 6.45 -7.35 -7.14
N LEU A 198 6.96 -7.54 -8.36
CA LEU A 198 7.26 -6.46 -9.29
C LEU A 198 6.00 -5.70 -9.71
N PHE A 199 4.90 -6.40 -9.97
CA PHE A 199 3.61 -5.80 -10.33
C PHE A 199 3.08 -4.92 -9.20
N LEU A 200 3.08 -5.43 -7.97
CA LEU A 200 2.62 -4.70 -6.78
C LEU A 200 3.56 -3.52 -6.45
N ARG A 201 4.88 -3.71 -6.55
CA ARG A 201 5.88 -2.65 -6.37
C ARG A 201 5.71 -1.56 -7.43
N TRP A 202 5.50 -1.93 -8.68
CA TRP A 202 5.27 -0.99 -9.77
C TRP A 202 3.96 -0.22 -9.57
N GLY A 203 2.88 -0.93 -9.22
CA GLY A 203 1.59 -0.32 -8.89
C GLY A 203 1.73 0.70 -7.76
N PHE A 204 2.41 0.32 -6.67
CA PHE A 204 2.70 1.21 -5.56
C PHE A 204 3.52 2.43 -5.97
N ASN A 205 4.63 2.24 -6.69
CA ASN A 205 5.49 3.33 -7.13
C ASN A 205 4.77 4.29 -8.08
N LYS A 206 3.93 3.75 -8.99
CA LYS A 206 3.12 4.55 -9.90
C LYS A 206 2.04 5.35 -9.16
N LEU A 207 1.43 4.76 -8.13
CA LEU A 207 0.36 5.37 -7.35
C LEU A 207 0.82 6.33 -6.25
N TYR A 208 2.02 6.14 -5.68
CA TYR A 208 2.47 6.90 -4.50
C TYR A 208 3.83 7.58 -4.69
N GLY A 209 4.73 7.05 -5.52
CA GLY A 209 6.09 7.58 -5.67
C GLY A 209 6.10 9.03 -6.17
N ARG A 210 5.26 9.34 -7.16
CA ARG A 210 5.13 10.72 -7.69
C ARG A 210 4.49 11.69 -6.71
N TYR A 211 3.65 11.21 -5.80
CA TYR A 211 2.98 12.05 -4.81
C TYR A 211 3.90 12.36 -3.64
N LEU A 212 4.72 11.40 -3.20
CA LEU A 212 5.73 11.61 -2.16
C LEU A 212 6.74 12.69 -2.57
N ILE A 213 7.23 12.63 -3.82
CA ILE A 213 8.21 13.60 -4.33
C ILE A 213 7.60 15.01 -4.35
N LYS A 214 6.42 15.16 -4.97
CA LYS A 214 5.73 16.46 -5.06
C LYS A 214 5.37 17.03 -3.70
N LEU A 215 4.95 16.19 -2.76
CA LEU A 215 4.59 16.64 -1.42
C LEU A 215 5.83 17.10 -0.63
N ASN A 216 6.96 16.41 -0.80
CA ASN A 216 8.23 16.80 -0.18
C ASN A 216 8.77 18.11 -0.77
N GLU A 217 8.67 18.29 -2.10
CA GLU A 217 9.01 19.55 -2.78
C GLU A 217 8.14 20.71 -2.26
N THR A 218 6.82 20.51 -2.14
CA THR A 218 5.94 21.56 -1.59
C THR A 218 6.23 21.88 -0.12
N LEU A 219 6.65 20.90 0.69
CA LEU A 219 7.11 21.13 2.07
C LEU A 219 8.39 21.98 2.11
N LEU A 220 9.34 21.67 1.23
CA LEU A 220 10.62 22.38 1.13
C LEU A 220 10.40 23.84 0.73
N GLU A 221 9.54 24.09 -0.27
CA GLU A 221 9.16 25.45 -0.69
C GLU A 221 8.50 26.25 0.46
N LEU A 222 7.67 25.60 1.28
CA LEU A 222 7.02 26.20 2.45
C LEU A 222 7.99 26.48 3.62
N ASP A 223 9.01 25.63 3.80
CA ASP A 223 10.03 25.83 4.84
C ASP A 223 11.00 26.94 4.44
N GLU A 224 11.41 26.99 3.17
CA GLU A 224 12.24 28.09 2.62
C GLU A 224 11.53 29.44 2.71
N SER A 225 10.23 29.50 2.36
CA SER A 225 9.46 30.75 2.47
C SER A 225 9.14 31.16 3.92
N GLY A 226 9.19 30.24 4.88
CA GLY A 226 9.11 30.54 6.31
C GLY A 226 10.44 30.95 6.95
N ASN A 227 11.58 30.47 6.43
CA ASN A 227 12.93 30.78 6.95
C ASN A 227 13.49 32.14 6.46
N ILE A 228 12.86 32.77 5.46
CA ILE A 228 13.22 34.13 5.01
C ILE A 228 12.69 35.21 6.00
N GLU A 229 11.88 34.83 6.99
CA GLU A 229 11.34 35.73 8.04
C GLU A 229 12.16 35.72 9.37
N LEU A 230 13.42 35.24 9.38
CA LEU A 230 14.38 35.40 10.49
C LEU A 230 15.61 36.22 10.05
#